data_AF-A0A7C0XYQ2-F1
#
_entry.id   AF-A0A7C0XYQ2-F1
#
_cell.length_a   1.000
_cell.length_b   1.000
_cell.length_c   1.000
_cell.angle_alpha   90.00
_cell.angle_beta   90.00
_cell.angle_gamma   90.00
#
_symmetry.space_group_name_H-M   'P 1'
#
loop_
_entity.id
_entity.type
_entity.pdbx_description
1 polymer ?
#
loop_
_entity_poly.entity_id
_entity_poly.type
_entity_poly.pdbx_seq_one_letter_code
_entity_poly.pdbx_strand_id
1 'polypeptide(L)'
;LMLKDLMNKIDTPILFGLANVYELMDADTHGVIALLTALALECGTSLLLVTEESRKSQGALCELHKAINMVYRSVLRRSPLLNTGIDLLIVKEKRDMKISRPRFKELIKVKVKKSPIEFEPSNYFKILVDDLIYALNFRNNEEVARRAYVGTDGLSIGREIISRGDVKSLDHALYLGYELAKAEIALQLGKNYVQDSKLFRLGECYGR
;
A
#
# COMPACT_ATOMS: atom_id res chain seq x y z
N LEU A 1 5.44 20.07 -30.83
CA LEU A 1 6.23 20.81 -31.83
C LEU A 1 7.69 20.72 -31.41
N MET A 2 8.44 21.81 -31.23
CA MET A 2 9.92 21.89 -31.13
C MET A 2 10.71 20.62 -30.74
N LEU A 3 10.39 19.94 -29.63
CA LEU A 3 11.07 18.71 -29.19
C LEU A 3 10.84 17.52 -30.15
N LYS A 4 9.61 17.29 -30.61
CA LYS A 4 9.26 16.19 -31.52
C LYS A 4 9.88 16.40 -32.92
N ASP A 5 9.96 17.65 -33.35
CA ASP A 5 10.56 18.06 -34.63
C ASP A 5 12.10 18.02 -34.62
N LEU A 6 12.71 18.11 -33.42
CA LEU A 6 14.14 17.85 -33.19
C LEU A 6 14.42 16.35 -33.22
N MET A 7 13.59 15.54 -32.56
CA MET A 7 13.80 14.10 -32.41
C MET A 7 13.55 13.30 -33.68
N ASN A 8 12.62 13.73 -34.54
CA ASN A 8 12.45 13.18 -35.89
C ASN A 8 13.69 13.36 -36.81
N LYS A 9 14.77 14.02 -36.33
CA LYS A 9 16.05 14.19 -37.03
C LYS A 9 17.21 13.42 -36.37
N ILE A 10 16.95 12.64 -35.33
CA ILE A 10 17.96 11.88 -34.58
C ILE A 10 17.78 10.39 -34.91
N ASP A 11 18.61 9.87 -35.81
CA ASP A 11 18.62 8.47 -36.25
C ASP A 11 19.40 7.54 -35.30
N THR A 12 19.49 7.90 -34.01
CA THR A 12 20.23 7.14 -33.00
C THR A 12 19.36 6.87 -31.76
N PRO A 13 19.47 5.67 -31.14
CA PRO A 13 18.69 5.35 -29.95
C PRO A 13 19.01 6.28 -28.78
N ILE A 14 17.97 6.88 -28.19
CA ILE A 14 18.11 7.81 -27.06
C ILE A 14 17.88 7.08 -25.74
N LEU A 15 18.80 7.30 -24.79
CA LEU A 15 18.75 6.83 -23.41
C LEU A 15 18.39 8.00 -22.48
N PHE A 16 17.37 7.82 -21.64
CA PHE A 16 16.98 8.81 -20.62
C PHE A 16 17.12 8.22 -19.21
N GLY A 17 18.01 8.82 -18.41
CA GLY A 17 18.20 8.48 -17.00
C GLY A 17 17.16 9.15 -16.11
N LEU A 18 16.32 8.33 -15.45
CA LEU A 18 15.25 8.81 -14.58
C LEU A 18 15.71 8.97 -13.12
N ALA A 19 16.76 8.25 -12.72
CA ALA A 19 17.23 8.11 -11.33
C ALA A 19 17.39 9.45 -10.60
N ASN A 20 18.14 10.39 -11.19
CA ASN A 20 18.43 11.69 -10.57
C ASN A 20 17.16 12.50 -10.24
N VAL A 21 16.04 12.27 -10.94
CA VAL A 21 14.80 13.03 -10.71
C VAL A 21 14.06 12.46 -9.50
N TYR A 22 13.80 11.15 -9.45
CA TYR A 22 13.05 10.57 -8.33
C TYR A 22 13.91 10.41 -7.07
N GLU A 23 15.23 10.31 -7.18
CA GLU A 23 16.12 10.32 -6.00
C GLU A 23 16.22 11.71 -5.36
N LEU A 24 16.17 12.79 -6.13
CA LEU A 24 16.25 14.16 -5.61
C LEU A 24 14.88 14.82 -5.34
N MET A 25 13.77 14.09 -5.51
CA MET A 25 12.41 14.54 -5.21
C MET A 25 11.82 13.80 -4.01
N ASP A 26 11.27 14.52 -3.02
CA ASP A 26 10.58 13.91 -1.87
C ASP A 26 9.13 13.51 -2.22
N ALA A 27 9.02 12.44 -3.01
CA ALA A 27 7.77 11.83 -3.43
C ALA A 27 7.94 10.32 -3.63
N ASP A 28 6.86 9.55 -3.51
CA ASP A 28 6.84 8.12 -3.81
C ASP A 28 7.19 7.90 -5.29
N THR A 29 8.26 7.15 -5.54
CA THR A 29 8.87 7.00 -6.88
C THR A 29 7.92 6.44 -7.94
N HIS A 30 6.87 5.71 -7.52
CA HIS A 30 5.85 5.16 -8.43
C HIS A 30 5.23 6.24 -9.32
N GLY A 31 4.86 7.39 -8.74
CA GLY A 31 4.23 8.48 -9.47
C GLY A 31 5.23 9.22 -10.37
N VAL A 32 6.44 9.45 -9.86
CA VAL A 32 7.50 10.15 -10.58
C VAL A 32 7.98 9.33 -11.79
N ILE A 33 8.20 8.02 -11.63
CA ILE A 33 8.57 7.12 -12.72
C ILE A 33 7.45 6.98 -13.74
N ALA A 34 6.18 6.93 -13.34
CA ALA A 34 5.05 6.91 -14.26
C ALA A 34 4.98 8.18 -15.13
N LEU A 35 5.13 9.36 -14.52
CA LEU A 35 5.17 10.65 -15.23
C LEU A 35 6.36 10.73 -16.19
N LEU A 36 7.57 10.39 -15.72
CA LEU A 36 8.78 10.43 -16.53
C LEU A 36 8.73 9.44 -17.70
N THR A 37 8.13 8.26 -17.52
CA THR A 37 7.93 7.28 -18.60
C THR A 37 6.99 7.81 -19.68
N ALA A 38 5.93 8.55 -19.31
CA ALA A 38 5.03 9.18 -20.27
C ALA A 38 5.72 10.32 -21.05
N LEU A 39 6.52 11.15 -20.35
CA LEU A 39 7.31 12.21 -20.99
C LEU A 39 8.38 11.64 -21.92
N ALA A 40 9.03 10.55 -21.54
CA ALA A 40 10.03 9.84 -22.35
C ALA A 40 9.42 9.29 -23.65
N LEU A 41 8.19 8.77 -23.62
CA LEU A 41 7.52 8.31 -24.83
C LEU A 41 7.17 9.49 -25.77
N GLU A 42 6.60 10.57 -25.25
CA GLU A 42 6.30 11.76 -26.06
C GLU A 42 7.57 12.40 -26.65
N CYS A 43 8.67 12.31 -25.89
CA CYS A 43 10.03 12.60 -26.32
C CYS A 43 10.75 11.34 -26.85
N GLY A 44 10.05 10.53 -27.67
CA GLY A 44 10.57 9.48 -28.57
C GLY A 44 11.70 8.57 -28.05
N THR A 45 11.79 8.34 -26.74
CA THR A 45 12.96 7.76 -26.10
C THR A 45 13.01 6.25 -26.29
N SER A 46 14.17 5.71 -26.65
CA SER A 46 14.37 4.30 -26.97
C SER A 46 14.66 3.44 -25.73
N LEU A 47 15.35 4.00 -24.73
CA LEU A 47 15.81 3.31 -23.53
C LEU A 47 15.61 4.16 -22.27
N LEU A 48 15.20 3.52 -21.17
CA LEU A 48 14.99 4.16 -19.87
C LEU A 48 15.92 3.53 -18.83
N LEU A 49 16.68 4.37 -18.11
CA LEU A 49 17.61 3.96 -17.06
C LEU A 49 17.07 4.34 -15.67
N VAL A 50 17.00 3.34 -14.80
CA VAL A 50 16.61 3.45 -13.39
C VAL A 50 17.62 2.68 -12.52
N THR A 51 17.75 3.12 -11.27
CA THR A 51 18.61 2.51 -10.24
C THR A 51 17.85 2.38 -8.92
N GLU A 52 18.35 1.55 -8.00
CA GLU A 52 17.75 1.33 -6.68
C GLU A 52 18.77 1.66 -5.55
N GLU A 53 19.32 2.88 -5.58
CA GLU A 53 20.40 3.33 -4.66
C GLU A 53 19.89 3.68 -3.25
N SER A 54 18.69 4.25 -3.12
CA SER A 54 18.09 4.67 -1.84
C SER A 54 16.94 3.79 -1.37
N ARG A 55 16.60 3.86 -0.08
CA ARG A 55 15.40 3.18 0.49
C ARG A 55 14.10 3.60 -0.19
N LYS A 56 14.01 4.86 -0.65
CA LYS A 56 12.90 5.41 -1.44
C LYS A 56 12.87 4.86 -2.86
N SER A 57 14.03 4.59 -3.48
CA SER A 57 14.10 3.99 -4.82
C SER A 57 13.80 2.49 -4.87
N GLN A 58 13.86 1.76 -3.75
CA GLN A 58 13.65 0.31 -3.75
C GLN A 58 12.31 -0.07 -4.40
N GLY A 59 12.36 -0.91 -5.44
CA GLY A 59 11.24 -1.26 -6.33
C GLY A 59 11.21 -0.53 -7.68
N ALA A 60 12.04 0.51 -7.91
CA ALA A 60 12.01 1.37 -9.10
C ALA A 60 12.09 0.61 -10.44
N LEU A 61 12.78 -0.53 -10.51
CA LEU A 61 12.82 -1.36 -11.72
C LEU A 61 11.46 -2.00 -12.03
N CYS A 62 10.78 -2.49 -11.00
CA CYS A 62 9.42 -3.06 -11.12
C CYS A 62 8.36 -1.98 -11.37
N GLU A 63 8.59 -0.77 -10.85
CA GLU A 63 7.79 0.42 -11.12
C GLU A 63 7.89 0.86 -12.58
N LEU A 64 9.11 0.97 -13.10
CA LEU A 64 9.36 1.27 -14.51
C LEU A 64 8.68 0.26 -15.43
N HIS A 65 8.80 -1.04 -15.12
CA HIS A 65 8.13 -2.08 -15.90
C HIS A 65 6.60 -1.92 -15.93
N LYS A 66 5.98 -1.57 -14.80
CA LYS A 66 4.54 -1.24 -14.74
C LYS A 66 4.21 0.05 -15.50
N ALA A 67 5.03 1.09 -15.38
CA ALA A 67 4.85 2.37 -16.06
C ALA A 67 4.89 2.24 -17.59
N ILE A 68 5.88 1.50 -18.13
CA ILE A 68 6.00 1.23 -19.57
C ILE A 68 4.75 0.52 -20.08
N ASN A 69 4.26 -0.51 -19.36
CA ASN A 69 3.02 -1.21 -19.70
C ASN A 69 1.78 -0.30 -19.64
N MET A 70 1.72 0.64 -18.69
CA MET A 70 0.62 1.60 -18.57
C MET A 70 0.61 2.61 -19.73
N VAL A 71 1.77 3.19 -20.04
CA VAL A 71 1.96 4.18 -21.10
C VAL A 71 1.74 3.55 -22.49
N TYR A 72 2.27 2.36 -22.75
CA TYR A 72 1.98 1.61 -23.99
C TYR A 72 0.47 1.38 -24.18
N ARG A 73 -0.26 1.06 -23.10
CA ARG A 73 -1.72 0.88 -23.13
C ARG A 73 -2.50 2.19 -23.27
N SER A 74 -1.96 3.34 -22.83
CA SER A 74 -2.63 4.64 -23.03
C SER A 74 -2.47 5.15 -24.46
N VAL A 75 -1.35 4.90 -25.15
CA VAL A 75 -1.20 5.17 -26.59
C VAL A 75 -2.29 4.48 -27.41
N LEU A 76 -2.55 3.21 -27.11
CA LEU A 76 -3.60 2.41 -27.75
C LEU A 76 -5.04 2.88 -27.41
N ARG A 77 -5.22 3.84 -26.50
CA ARG A 77 -6.54 4.22 -25.92
C ARG A 77 -6.85 5.72 -25.87
N ARG A 78 -5.85 6.61 -25.98
CA ARG A 78 -5.95 8.08 -26.03
C ARG A 78 -6.63 8.74 -24.80
N SER A 79 -6.01 8.72 -23.62
CA SER A 79 -6.54 9.41 -22.41
C SER A 79 -5.46 10.01 -21.46
N PRO A 80 -5.76 11.10 -20.69
CA PRO A 80 -4.80 11.84 -19.84
C PRO A 80 -4.88 11.56 -18.31
N LEU A 81 -4.05 12.25 -17.50
CA LEU A 81 -3.91 12.15 -16.02
C LEU A 81 -3.57 13.52 -15.37
N LEU A 82 -3.90 13.76 -14.08
CA LEU A 82 -3.84 15.04 -13.31
C LEU A 82 -3.91 14.76 -11.77
N ASN A 83 -3.72 15.62 -10.73
CA ASN A 83 -3.33 17.06 -10.57
C ASN A 83 -2.86 17.41 -9.10
N THR A 84 -2.55 18.69 -8.80
CA THR A 84 -2.64 19.47 -7.52
C THR A 84 -1.79 19.16 -6.26
N GLY A 85 -0.47 19.02 -6.39
CA GLY A 85 0.51 19.77 -5.57
C GLY A 85 0.47 19.80 -4.02
N ILE A 86 0.75 18.67 -3.38
CA ILE A 86 1.30 18.56 -1.99
C ILE A 86 2.53 17.62 -2.09
N ASP A 87 3.37 17.47 -1.04
CA ASP A 87 4.36 16.38 -1.00
C ASP A 87 3.69 14.99 -0.93
N LEU A 88 4.37 13.95 -1.44
CA LEU A 88 3.74 12.68 -1.84
C LEU A 88 4.48 11.43 -1.32
N LEU A 89 4.99 11.46 -0.09
CA LEU A 89 5.49 10.26 0.59
C LEU A 89 4.35 9.59 1.37
N ILE A 90 3.54 8.78 0.69
CA ILE A 90 2.33 8.14 1.23
C ILE A 90 2.63 6.70 1.67
N VAL A 91 3.62 6.04 1.05
CA VAL A 91 3.94 4.62 1.30
C VAL A 91 5.44 4.35 1.51
N LYS A 92 6.36 5.16 0.97
CA LYS A 92 7.81 4.90 1.09
C LYS A 92 8.50 5.69 2.19
N GLU A 93 9.38 5.00 2.90
CA GLU A 93 10.24 5.57 3.94
C GLU A 93 11.49 6.25 3.36
N LYS A 94 11.79 7.46 3.86
CA LYS A 94 12.96 8.26 3.45
C LYS A 94 14.28 7.80 4.09
N ARG A 95 14.22 7.08 5.23
CA ARG A 95 15.39 6.67 6.01
C ARG A 95 15.43 5.16 6.23
N ASP A 96 16.59 4.54 5.99
CA ASP A 96 16.85 3.16 6.38
C ASP A 96 17.19 3.09 7.88
N MET A 97 16.19 2.78 8.72
CA MET A 97 16.40 2.51 10.14
C MET A 97 16.99 1.10 10.32
N LYS A 98 18.33 1.01 10.34
CA LYS A 98 19.05 -0.25 10.58
C LYS A 98 18.89 -0.72 12.03
N ILE A 99 17.81 -1.46 12.31
CA ILE A 99 17.54 -2.06 13.61
C ILE A 99 18.62 -3.10 13.93
N SER A 100 19.42 -2.84 14.96
CA SER A 100 20.35 -3.82 15.53
C SER A 100 19.56 -4.96 16.18
N ARG A 101 19.69 -6.18 15.65
CA ARG A 101 19.00 -7.36 16.20
C ARG A 101 19.64 -7.73 17.56
N PRO A 102 18.89 -7.74 18.67
CA PRO A 102 19.42 -8.19 19.95
C PRO A 102 19.75 -9.69 19.91
N ARG A 103 20.67 -10.14 20.77
CA ARG A 103 20.99 -11.56 20.91
C ARG A 103 19.79 -12.31 21.51
N PHE A 104 19.27 -13.29 20.79
CA PHE A 104 18.23 -14.22 21.24
C PHE A 104 18.84 -15.57 21.65
N LYS A 105 18.20 -16.27 22.59
CA LYS A 105 18.61 -17.62 23.02
C LYS A 105 18.07 -18.73 22.11
N GLU A 106 16.94 -18.49 21.46
CA GLU A 106 16.20 -19.45 20.63
C GLU A 106 15.65 -18.74 19.38
N LEU A 107 15.47 -19.46 18.27
CA LEU A 107 14.93 -18.94 17.01
C LEU A 107 13.76 -19.80 16.51
N ILE A 108 12.54 -19.44 16.90
CA ILE A 108 11.31 -20.09 16.43
C ILE A 108 10.93 -19.52 15.06
N LYS A 109 11.19 -20.29 13.98
CA LYS A 109 10.79 -19.92 12.61
C LYS A 109 9.32 -20.23 12.37
N VAL A 110 8.45 -19.25 12.59
CA VAL A 110 7.01 -19.35 12.34
C VAL A 110 6.73 -19.52 10.83
N LYS A 111 6.03 -20.60 10.45
CA LYS A 111 5.46 -20.77 9.11
C LYS A 111 4.08 -20.11 9.05
N VAL A 112 3.73 -19.50 7.92
CA VAL A 112 2.39 -18.92 7.70
C VAL A 112 1.34 -20.02 7.74
N LYS A 113 0.53 -20.06 8.81
CA LYS A 113 -0.72 -20.84 8.84
C LYS A 113 -1.73 -20.15 7.92
N LYS A 114 -2.30 -20.91 6.97
CA LYS A 114 -3.43 -20.47 6.11
C LYS A 114 -4.79 -20.91 6.64
N SER A 115 -4.86 -21.47 7.86
CA SER A 115 -6.12 -21.82 8.50
C SER A 115 -7.01 -20.57 8.59
N PRO A 116 -8.26 -20.61 8.14
CA PRO A 116 -9.22 -19.57 8.51
C PRO A 116 -9.38 -19.57 10.03
N ILE A 117 -9.69 -18.41 10.61
CA ILE A 117 -10.16 -18.35 11.99
C ILE A 117 -11.50 -19.12 12.04
N GLU A 118 -11.69 -19.94 13.06
CA GLU A 118 -12.95 -20.66 13.24
C GLU A 118 -14.07 -19.66 13.49
N PHE A 119 -14.97 -19.52 12.52
CA PHE A 119 -16.10 -18.60 12.62
C PHE A 119 -17.10 -19.13 13.67
N GLU A 120 -17.25 -18.39 14.78
CA GLU A 120 -18.24 -18.68 15.82
C GLU A 120 -19.53 -17.88 15.58
N PRO A 121 -20.63 -18.48 15.07
CA PRO A 121 -21.86 -17.74 14.76
C PRO A 121 -22.51 -17.10 15.99
N SER A 122 -22.24 -17.64 17.18
CA SER A 122 -22.82 -17.19 18.45
C SER A 122 -22.14 -15.96 19.06
N ASN A 123 -20.96 -15.53 18.57
CA ASN A 123 -20.38 -14.22 18.90
C ASN A 123 -19.26 -13.87 17.90
N TYR A 124 -19.50 -12.95 16.98
CA TYR A 124 -18.54 -12.51 15.96
C TYR A 124 -18.52 -10.97 15.82
N PHE A 125 -17.48 -10.45 15.17
CA PHE A 125 -17.35 -9.02 14.85
C PHE A 125 -17.32 -8.79 13.33
N LYS A 126 -18.07 -7.79 12.87
CA LYS A 126 -17.88 -7.15 11.57
C LYS A 126 -17.24 -5.79 11.82
N ILE A 127 -16.12 -5.51 11.14
CA ILE A 127 -15.48 -4.19 11.18
C ILE A 127 -15.82 -3.44 9.88
N LEU A 128 -16.24 -2.19 10.03
CA LEU A 128 -16.41 -1.23 8.94
C LEU A 128 -15.48 -0.04 9.20
N VAL A 129 -15.11 0.66 8.13
CA VAL A 129 -14.36 1.92 8.19
C VAL A 129 -15.00 2.89 7.22
N ASP A 130 -15.33 4.08 7.71
CA ASP A 130 -15.83 5.21 6.90
C ASP A 130 -15.19 6.50 7.44
N ASP A 131 -15.95 7.36 8.14
CA ASP A 131 -15.41 8.48 8.92
C ASP A 131 -14.65 8.02 10.19
N LEU A 132 -15.07 6.88 10.75
CA LEU A 132 -14.54 6.23 11.94
C LEU A 132 -14.40 4.72 11.71
N ILE A 133 -13.72 4.02 12.62
CA ILE A 133 -13.74 2.56 12.72
C ILE A 133 -14.99 2.15 13.50
N TYR A 134 -15.80 1.26 12.93
CA TYR A 134 -16.99 0.70 13.58
C TYR A 134 -16.81 -0.81 13.75
N ALA A 135 -16.55 -1.26 14.98
CA ALA A 135 -16.51 -2.68 15.34
C ALA A 135 -17.87 -3.11 15.90
N LEU A 136 -18.61 -3.88 15.11
CA LEU A 136 -19.98 -4.29 15.40
C LEU A 136 -20.00 -5.72 15.95
N ASN A 137 -20.41 -5.91 17.20
CA ASN A 137 -20.60 -7.22 17.82
C ASN A 137 -21.96 -7.80 17.45
N PHE A 138 -21.97 -9.02 16.91
CA PHE A 138 -23.18 -9.78 16.59
C PHE A 138 -23.16 -11.12 17.33
N ARG A 139 -24.35 -11.65 17.61
CA ARG A 139 -24.53 -13.01 18.15
C ARG A 139 -25.57 -13.75 17.33
N ASN A 140 -25.52 -15.09 17.37
CA ASN A 140 -26.47 -16.03 16.77
C ASN A 140 -26.92 -15.74 15.32
N ASN A 141 -26.05 -15.11 14.50
CA ASN A 141 -26.41 -14.57 13.18
C ASN A 141 -27.59 -13.56 13.15
N GLU A 142 -27.82 -12.83 14.24
CA GLU A 142 -28.76 -11.70 14.31
C GLU A 142 -28.44 -10.63 13.24
N GLU A 143 -29.46 -9.99 12.67
CA GLU A 143 -29.30 -8.93 11.65
C GLU A 143 -28.86 -7.59 12.25
N VAL A 144 -29.13 -7.36 13.53
CA VAL A 144 -28.82 -6.13 14.26
C VAL A 144 -27.60 -6.36 15.15
N ALA A 145 -26.67 -5.40 15.16
CA ALA A 145 -25.51 -5.46 16.05
C ALA A 145 -25.94 -5.27 17.51
N ARG A 146 -25.58 -6.23 18.37
CA ARG A 146 -25.81 -6.19 19.83
C ARG A 146 -25.14 -4.97 20.48
N ARG A 147 -23.94 -4.60 19.99
CA ARG A 147 -23.16 -3.43 20.40
C ARG A 147 -22.34 -2.93 19.21
N ALA A 148 -22.18 -1.61 19.12
CA ALA A 148 -21.20 -0.97 18.25
C ALA A 148 -20.11 -0.31 19.11
N TYR A 149 -18.85 -0.52 18.74
CA TYR A 149 -17.69 0.16 19.33
C TYR A 149 -17.08 1.04 18.25
N VAL A 150 -16.99 2.34 18.49
CA VAL A 150 -16.72 3.34 17.46
C VAL A 150 -15.61 4.30 17.90
N GLY A 151 -14.68 4.63 17.00
CA GLY A 151 -13.59 5.57 17.26
C GLY A 151 -12.51 5.56 16.17
N THR A 152 -11.40 6.25 16.41
CA THR A 152 -10.27 6.36 15.47
C THR A 152 -9.07 5.47 15.82
N ASP A 153 -8.95 5.03 17.08
CA ASP A 153 -7.82 4.25 17.61
C ASP A 153 -8.24 2.79 17.82
N GLY A 154 -7.72 1.89 17.00
CA GLY A 154 -8.09 0.48 16.99
C GLY A 154 -7.68 -0.26 18.26
N LEU A 155 -6.59 0.18 18.90
CA LEU A 155 -6.12 -0.39 20.17
C LEU A 155 -7.08 -0.10 21.33
N SER A 156 -7.65 1.10 21.40
CA SER A 156 -8.61 1.51 22.44
C SER A 156 -9.96 0.87 22.21
N ILE A 157 -10.42 0.74 20.96
CA ILE A 157 -11.59 -0.06 20.59
C ILE A 157 -11.41 -1.51 21.05
N GLY A 158 -10.28 -2.14 20.72
CA GLY A 158 -9.98 -3.52 21.13
C GLY A 158 -9.92 -3.70 22.66
N ARG A 159 -9.31 -2.75 23.39
CA ARG A 159 -9.28 -2.74 24.86
C ARG A 159 -10.67 -2.67 25.47
N GLU A 160 -11.56 -1.83 24.95
CA GLU A 160 -12.91 -1.66 25.47
C GLU A 160 -13.82 -2.86 25.15
N ILE A 161 -13.61 -3.53 24.02
CA ILE A 161 -14.30 -4.79 23.69
C ILE A 161 -13.87 -5.91 24.66
N ILE A 162 -12.59 -5.96 25.02
CA ILE A 162 -12.04 -6.91 26.01
C ILE A 162 -12.54 -6.57 27.42
N SER A 163 -12.55 -5.29 27.83
CA SER A 163 -12.99 -4.85 29.17
C SER A 163 -14.44 -5.27 29.47
N ARG A 164 -15.29 -5.30 28.44
CA ARG A 164 -16.71 -5.68 28.51
C ARG A 164 -16.99 -7.18 28.31
N GLY A 165 -15.96 -8.00 28.12
CA GLY A 165 -16.10 -9.45 27.98
C GLY A 165 -16.85 -9.92 26.73
N ASP A 166 -16.84 -9.15 25.64
CA ASP A 166 -17.45 -9.58 24.36
C ASP A 166 -16.49 -10.42 23.48
N VAL A 167 -15.28 -10.71 23.95
CA VAL A 167 -14.35 -11.65 23.32
C VAL A 167 -14.32 -12.97 24.10
N LYS A 168 -14.40 -14.10 23.39
CA LYS A 168 -14.44 -15.44 24.00
C LYS A 168 -13.08 -16.08 24.26
N SER A 169 -12.07 -15.77 23.45
CA SER A 169 -10.76 -16.45 23.46
C SER A 169 -9.62 -15.49 23.13
N LEU A 170 -8.38 -15.88 23.47
CA LEU A 170 -7.19 -15.10 23.17
C LEU A 170 -6.91 -15.02 21.66
N ASP A 171 -7.20 -16.08 20.90
CA ASP A 171 -7.07 -16.07 19.44
C ASP A 171 -8.08 -15.12 18.77
N HIS A 172 -9.32 -15.05 19.30
CA HIS A 172 -10.30 -14.06 18.85
C HIS A 172 -9.84 -12.63 19.21
N ALA A 173 -9.26 -12.41 20.40
CA ALA A 173 -8.70 -11.11 20.77
C ALA A 173 -7.54 -10.70 19.85
N LEU A 174 -6.67 -11.64 19.49
CA LEU A 174 -5.55 -11.44 18.57
C LEU A 174 -6.02 -11.11 17.15
N TYR A 175 -6.99 -11.86 16.63
CA TYR A 175 -7.59 -11.60 15.31
C TYR A 175 -8.30 -10.23 15.27
N LEU A 176 -9.13 -9.94 16.28
CA LEU A 176 -9.83 -8.66 16.40
C LEU A 176 -8.84 -7.49 16.45
N GLY A 177 -7.76 -7.60 17.23
CA GLY A 177 -6.69 -6.59 17.28
C GLY A 177 -5.95 -6.41 15.95
N TYR A 178 -5.70 -7.50 15.21
CA TYR A 178 -5.06 -7.47 13.89
C TYR A 178 -5.95 -6.81 12.82
N GLU A 179 -7.25 -7.13 12.79
CA GLU A 179 -8.21 -6.48 11.89
C GLU A 179 -8.45 -5.01 12.27
N LEU A 180 -8.52 -4.67 13.56
CA LEU A 180 -8.62 -3.29 14.04
C LEU A 180 -7.38 -2.45 13.70
N ALA A 181 -6.17 -3.00 13.80
CA ALA A 181 -4.94 -2.32 13.38
C ALA A 181 -4.92 -2.08 11.86
N LYS A 182 -5.42 -3.03 11.05
CA LYS A 182 -5.63 -2.79 9.61
C LYS A 182 -6.68 -1.71 9.33
N ALA A 183 -7.75 -1.66 10.12
CA ALA A 183 -8.82 -0.67 9.98
C ALA A 183 -8.33 0.75 10.32
N GLU A 184 -7.52 0.88 11.37
CA GLU A 184 -6.86 2.13 11.74
C GLU A 184 -5.91 2.64 10.64
N ILE A 185 -5.02 1.79 10.13
CA ILE A 185 -4.11 2.14 9.02
C ILE A 185 -4.91 2.45 7.74
N ALA A 186 -6.07 1.82 7.54
CA ALA A 186 -6.96 2.12 6.42
C ALA A 186 -7.56 3.52 6.54
N LEU A 187 -8.09 3.88 7.71
CA LEU A 187 -8.62 5.20 8.03
C LEU A 187 -7.55 6.30 7.87
N GLN A 188 -6.38 6.11 8.49
CA GLN A 188 -5.25 7.05 8.42
C GLN A 188 -4.75 7.30 6.99
N LEU A 189 -4.86 6.32 6.09
CA LEU A 189 -4.40 6.42 4.69
C LEU A 189 -5.53 6.67 3.68
N GLY A 190 -6.75 6.97 4.13
CA GLY A 190 -7.92 7.17 3.26
C GLY A 190 -8.21 5.99 2.34
N LYS A 191 -8.05 4.75 2.84
CA LYS A 191 -8.19 3.51 2.06
C LYS A 191 -9.45 2.75 2.43
N ASN A 192 -10.12 2.21 1.40
CA ASN A 192 -11.19 1.24 1.55
C ASN A 192 -10.69 0.01 2.33
N TYR A 193 -11.21 -0.17 3.54
CA TYR A 193 -11.01 -1.37 4.33
C TYR A 193 -11.92 -2.51 3.85
N VAL A 194 -11.42 -3.74 3.87
CA VAL A 194 -12.22 -4.96 3.76
C VAL A 194 -11.62 -5.99 4.73
N GLN A 195 -12.46 -6.54 5.61
CA GLN A 195 -12.05 -7.56 6.59
C GLN A 195 -11.46 -8.79 5.88
N ASP A 196 -10.50 -9.45 6.52
CA ASP A 196 -9.69 -10.59 6.01
C ASP A 196 -8.87 -10.33 4.73
N SER A 197 -9.09 -9.20 4.05
CA SER A 197 -8.33 -8.81 2.87
C SER A 197 -6.99 -8.16 3.21
N LYS A 198 -6.08 -8.14 2.23
CA LYS A 198 -4.88 -7.31 2.26
C LYS A 198 -5.24 -5.85 1.99
N LEU A 199 -4.90 -4.97 2.93
CA LEU A 199 -5.01 -3.51 2.77
C LEU A 199 -4.15 -3.00 1.59
N PHE A 200 -2.96 -3.57 1.42
CA PHE A 200 -2.03 -3.21 0.35
C PHE A 200 -2.03 -4.24 -0.79
N ARG A 201 -2.36 -3.76 -2.00
CA ARG A 201 -2.37 -4.54 -3.26
C ARG A 201 -1.20 -4.16 -4.18
N LEU A 202 -0.01 -3.92 -3.61
CA LEU A 202 1.15 -3.33 -4.31
C LEU A 202 1.77 -4.25 -5.40
N GLY A 203 1.44 -5.54 -5.41
CA GLY A 203 2.07 -6.54 -6.29
C GLY A 203 3.51 -6.86 -5.88
N GLU A 204 4.26 -7.51 -6.76
CA GLU A 204 5.57 -8.12 -6.44
C GLU A 204 6.77 -7.13 -6.38
N CYS A 205 6.53 -5.82 -6.47
CA CYS A 205 7.61 -4.81 -6.42
C CYS A 205 8.22 -4.61 -5.03
N TYR A 206 7.64 -5.19 -3.99
CA TYR A 206 8.01 -4.96 -2.59
C TYR A 206 7.93 -6.25 -1.76
N GLY A 207 8.64 -6.28 -0.63
CA GLY A 207 8.51 -7.35 0.36
C GLY A 207 9.25 -8.64 -0.01
N ARG A 208 10.52 -8.50 -0.43
CA ARG A 208 11.51 -9.58 -0.45
C ARG A 208 12.38 -9.49 0.80
#